data_AF-A0A533W7T3-F1
#
_entry.id   AF-A0A533W7T3-F1
#
_cell.length_a   1.000
_cell.length_b   1.000
_cell.length_c   1.000
_cell.angle_alpha   90.00
_cell.angle_beta   90.00
_cell.angle_gamma   90.00
#
_symmetry.space_group_name_H-M   'P 1'
#
loop_
_entity.id
_entity.type
_entity.pdbx_description
1 polymer ?
#
loop_
_entity_poly.entity_id
_entity_poly.type
_entity_poly.pdbx_seq_one_letter_code
_entity_poly.pdbx_strand_id
1 'polypeptide(L)'
;MNPSITTTSSEVREPLTGLILGLSNVSLAIEGRKIIRDLSWEVKEGENWVLVGENGAGKTTLLGILNGYRWPSAGRATVLGKDFGSFDLRDLRRKIGFVSSYISDWIPEEEKVIDVVVSGRYASIKLWKNPPPEEVAFASRLLRRVGCGRYEGANFGKLSQGERQRVIIARALMARPRLMALDEPCAGLDPQGREGDGKGKDRPGPE
;
A
#
# COMPACT_ATOMS: atom_id res chain seq x y z
N MET A 1 -3.80 -16.25 15.38
CA MET A 1 -2.98 -17.03 14.44
C MET A 1 -2.25 -16.00 13.57
N ASN A 2 -0.98 -16.21 13.22
CA ASN A 2 -0.27 -15.25 12.36
C ASN A 2 -0.86 -15.28 10.93
N PRO A 3 -0.71 -14.20 10.14
CA PRO A 3 -0.98 -14.30 8.71
C PRO A 3 0.03 -15.26 8.05
N SER A 4 -0.44 -16.04 7.09
CA SER A 4 0.39 -16.88 6.23
C SER A 4 1.09 -16.00 5.20
N ILE A 5 2.36 -16.29 4.90
CA ILE A 5 3.20 -15.48 4.02
C ILE A 5 3.67 -16.36 2.86
N THR A 6 3.32 -15.99 1.62
CA THR A 6 3.66 -16.76 0.42
C THR A 6 4.23 -15.85 -0.67
N THR A 7 5.21 -16.33 -1.43
CA THR A 7 5.77 -15.59 -2.58
C THR A 7 5.00 -15.88 -3.85
N THR A 8 4.78 -14.85 -4.68
CA THR A 8 4.22 -15.01 -6.03
C THR A 8 5.38 -15.21 -7.00
N SER A 9 5.73 -16.46 -7.31
CA SER A 9 6.77 -16.76 -8.28
C SER A 9 6.27 -16.55 -9.72
N SER A 10 6.93 -15.66 -10.46
CA SER A 10 7.19 -15.84 -11.89
C SER A 10 8.55 -15.23 -12.23
N GLU A 11 9.43 -16.07 -12.77
CA GLU A 11 10.82 -15.84 -13.20
C GLU A 11 11.86 -15.54 -12.11
N VAL A 12 12.78 -16.49 -11.96
CA VAL A 12 14.01 -16.37 -11.17
C VAL A 12 14.91 -15.34 -11.85
N ARG A 13 14.90 -14.09 -11.36
CA ARG A 13 16.01 -13.17 -11.56
C ARG A 13 17.05 -13.45 -10.48
N GLU A 14 18.33 -13.44 -10.84
CA GLU A 14 19.39 -13.61 -9.84
C GLU A 14 19.18 -12.63 -8.68
N PRO A 15 19.25 -13.08 -7.42
CA PRO A 15 18.96 -12.24 -6.28
C PRO A 15 19.98 -11.11 -6.23
N LEU A 16 19.50 -9.87 -6.40
CA LEU A 16 20.22 -8.69 -5.92
C LEU A 16 20.40 -8.91 -4.42
N THR A 17 21.65 -8.99 -3.97
CA THR A 17 22.11 -9.46 -2.65
C THR A 17 21.72 -8.58 -1.45
N GLY A 18 20.64 -7.79 -1.53
CA GLY A 18 20.18 -6.89 -0.48
C GLY A 18 18.96 -7.41 0.28
N LEU A 19 19.11 -7.70 1.57
CA LEU A 19 17.99 -7.89 2.50
C LEU A 19 17.21 -6.56 2.62
N ILE A 20 15.94 -6.58 2.24
CA ILE A 20 15.03 -5.43 2.32
C ILE A 20 14.23 -5.45 3.63
N LEU A 21 13.81 -6.63 4.07
CA LEU A 21 13.11 -6.82 5.34
C LEU A 21 13.68 -8.05 6.04
N GLY A 22 13.99 -7.93 7.32
CA GLY A 22 14.37 -9.06 8.16
C GLY A 22 13.64 -9.01 9.49
N LEU A 23 12.81 -10.00 9.77
CA LEU A 23 12.13 -10.21 11.04
C LEU A 23 12.70 -11.48 11.68
N SER A 24 13.07 -11.39 12.95
CA SER A 24 13.56 -12.53 13.75
C SER A 24 12.76 -12.61 15.04
N ASN A 25 11.91 -13.64 15.13
CA ASN A 25 11.04 -13.93 16.28
C ASN A 25 10.22 -12.71 16.73
N VAL A 26 9.71 -11.96 15.77
CA VAL A 26 8.96 -10.72 16.03
C VAL A 26 7.59 -11.05 16.62
N SER A 27 7.31 -10.45 17.77
CA SER A 27 6.01 -10.49 18.44
C SER A 27 5.49 -9.07 18.64
N LEU A 28 4.16 -8.90 18.59
CA LEU A 28 3.50 -7.63 18.92
C LEU A 28 2.22 -7.88 19.72
N ALA A 29 2.17 -7.30 20.91
CA ALA A 29 0.97 -7.22 21.73
C ALA A 29 0.37 -5.79 21.72
N ILE A 30 -0.95 -5.70 21.56
CA ILE A 30 -1.72 -4.46 21.68
C ILE A 30 -2.70 -4.67 22.83
N GLU A 31 -2.68 -3.78 23.83
CA GLU A 31 -3.59 -3.85 24.99
C GLU A 31 -3.58 -5.24 25.67
N GLY A 32 -2.39 -5.82 25.83
CA GLY A 32 -2.21 -7.14 26.44
C GLY A 32 -2.54 -8.34 25.52
N ARG A 33 -3.14 -8.12 24.34
CA ARG A 33 -3.44 -9.18 23.38
C ARG A 33 -2.30 -9.35 22.36
N LYS A 34 -1.69 -10.54 22.31
CA LYS A 34 -0.71 -10.89 21.27
C LYS A 34 -1.37 -11.01 19.90
N ILE A 35 -1.07 -10.06 19.01
CA ILE A 35 -1.54 -9.99 17.63
C ILE A 35 -0.59 -10.74 16.69
N ILE A 36 0.72 -10.44 16.78
CA ILE A 36 1.79 -11.15 16.05
C ILE A 36 2.60 -11.99 17.04
N ARG A 37 2.95 -13.23 16.68
CA ARG A 37 3.60 -14.21 17.56
C ARG A 37 4.81 -14.83 16.89
N ASP A 38 6.00 -14.49 17.37
CA ASP A 38 7.30 -15.12 17.05
C ASP A 38 7.53 -15.30 15.54
N LEU A 39 7.15 -14.30 14.75
CA LEU A 39 7.24 -14.30 13.30
C LEU A 39 8.69 -14.06 12.85
N SER A 40 9.23 -14.98 12.06
CA SER A 40 10.49 -14.78 11.33
C SER A 40 10.21 -14.75 9.84
N TRP A 41 10.73 -13.74 9.15
CA TRP A 41 10.48 -13.54 7.73
C TRP A 41 11.58 -12.66 7.12
N GLU A 42 12.07 -13.06 5.96
CA GLU A 42 13.04 -12.30 5.17
C GLU A 42 12.45 -11.97 3.80
N VAL A 43 12.67 -10.74 3.36
CA VAL A 43 12.36 -10.28 2.00
C VAL A 43 13.61 -9.72 1.38
N LYS A 44 13.94 -10.20 0.19
CA LYS A 44 15.07 -9.71 -0.61
C LYS A 44 14.60 -8.71 -1.68
N GLU A 45 15.54 -7.92 -2.18
CA GLU A 45 15.26 -6.98 -3.25
C GLU A 45 14.72 -7.68 -4.51
N GLY A 46 13.62 -7.17 -5.05
CA GLY A 46 12.96 -7.73 -6.23
C GLY A 46 11.92 -8.82 -5.94
N GLU A 47 11.80 -9.30 -4.70
CA GLU A 47 10.78 -10.28 -4.34
C GLU A 47 9.39 -9.67 -4.18
N ASN A 48 8.36 -10.43 -4.56
CA ASN A 48 6.96 -10.10 -4.33
C ASN A 48 6.33 -11.12 -3.40
N TRP A 49 5.65 -10.62 -2.38
CA TRP A 49 5.07 -11.41 -1.31
C TRP A 49 3.61 -11.05 -1.08
N VAL A 50 2.82 -12.06 -0.75
CA VAL A 50 1.40 -11.93 -0.42
C VAL A 50 1.19 -12.39 1.01
N LEU A 51 0.55 -11.53 1.80
CA LEU A 51 0.10 -11.84 3.15
C LEU A 51 -1.34 -12.34 3.08
N VAL A 52 -1.53 -13.62 3.40
CA VAL A 52 -2.85 -14.29 3.37
C VAL A 52 -3.31 -14.57 4.80
N GLY A 53 -4.59 -14.34 5.08
CA GLY A 53 -5.18 -14.68 6.36
C GLY A 53 -6.54 -14.04 6.52
N GLU A 54 -7.29 -14.49 7.51
CA GLU A 54 -8.62 -13.94 7.83
C GLU A 54 -8.56 -12.46 8.26
N ASN A 55 -9.72 -11.82 8.29
CA ASN A 55 -9.84 -10.49 8.87
C ASN A 55 -9.49 -10.55 10.36
N GLY A 56 -8.62 -9.65 10.81
CA GLY A 56 -8.09 -9.68 12.18
C GLY A 56 -6.91 -10.62 12.40
N ALA A 57 -6.39 -11.32 11.38
CA ALA A 57 -5.16 -12.12 11.49
C ALA A 57 -3.89 -11.30 11.78
N GLY A 58 -3.98 -9.96 11.70
CA GLY A 58 -2.86 -9.06 11.99
C GLY A 58 -2.08 -8.58 10.77
N LYS A 59 -2.62 -8.73 9.55
CA LYS A 59 -1.98 -8.27 8.30
C LYS A 59 -1.64 -6.78 8.33
N THR A 60 -2.63 -5.91 8.59
CA THR A 60 -2.44 -4.47 8.75
C THR A 60 -1.49 -4.14 9.90
N THR A 61 -1.54 -4.92 11.00
CA THR A 61 -0.61 -4.75 12.13
C THR A 61 0.83 -5.05 11.72
N LEU A 62 1.07 -6.12 10.96
CA LEU A 62 2.37 -6.47 10.41
C LEU A 62 2.85 -5.37 9.45
N LEU A 63 2.00 -4.90 8.53
CA LEU A 63 2.32 -3.77 7.64
C LEU A 63 2.63 -2.49 8.44
N GLY A 64 1.96 -2.26 9.57
CA GLY A 64 2.25 -1.17 10.49
C GLY A 64 3.65 -1.26 11.10
N ILE A 65 4.14 -2.48 11.39
CA ILE A 65 5.55 -2.70 11.75
C ILE A 65 6.42 -2.32 10.55
N LEU A 66 6.20 -2.90 9.37
CA LEU A 66 7.08 -2.68 8.20
C LEU A 66 7.25 -1.19 7.84
N ASN A 67 6.19 -0.39 8.03
CA ASN A 67 6.18 1.04 7.74
C ASN A 67 6.71 1.93 8.89
N GLY A 68 7.12 1.34 10.02
CA GLY A 68 7.62 2.05 11.19
C GLY A 68 6.53 2.78 11.99
N TYR A 69 5.26 2.42 11.82
CA TYR A 69 4.14 2.93 12.63
C TYR A 69 3.92 2.14 13.91
N ARG A 70 4.41 0.91 13.98
CA ARG A 70 4.35 0.04 15.16
C ARG A 70 5.74 -0.51 15.46
N TRP A 71 6.04 -0.65 16.74
CA TRP A 71 7.26 -1.31 17.19
C TRP A 71 6.95 -2.74 17.66
N PRO A 72 7.80 -3.72 17.32
CA PRO A 72 7.73 -5.04 17.95
C PRO A 72 7.76 -4.93 19.47
N SER A 73 6.97 -5.75 20.16
CA SER A 73 7.08 -5.90 21.62
C SER A 73 8.20 -6.88 22.01
N ALA A 74 8.62 -7.76 21.09
CA ALA A 74 9.78 -8.64 21.24
C ALA A 74 10.33 -9.03 19.85
N GLY A 75 11.54 -9.59 19.84
CA GLY A 75 12.27 -9.96 18.63
C GLY A 75 13.03 -8.80 18.00
N ARG A 76 13.59 -9.03 16.81
CA ARG A 76 14.34 -8.02 16.03
C ARG A 76 13.67 -7.79 14.68
N ALA A 77 13.55 -6.54 14.28
CA ALA A 77 13.08 -6.16 12.95
C ALA A 77 14.10 -5.24 12.29
N THR A 78 14.32 -5.46 10.99
CA THR A 78 15.16 -4.65 10.12
C THR A 78 14.39 -4.28 8.87
N VAL A 79 14.40 -3.01 8.47
CA VAL A 79 13.73 -2.53 7.24
C VAL A 79 14.71 -1.69 6.44
N LEU A 80 14.80 -1.97 5.15
CA LEU A 80 15.77 -1.41 4.20
C LEU A 80 17.21 -1.55 4.70
N GLY A 81 17.53 -2.71 5.29
CA GLY A 81 18.84 -3.03 5.84
C GLY A 81 19.21 -2.29 7.13
N LYS A 82 18.24 -1.68 7.82
CA LYS A 82 18.47 -0.95 9.08
C LYS A 82 17.64 -1.52 10.22
N ASP A 83 18.23 -1.64 11.40
CA ASP A 83 17.55 -2.04 12.64
C ASP A 83 16.53 -0.99 13.07
N PHE A 84 15.35 -1.42 13.54
CA PHE A 84 14.40 -0.51 14.19
C PHE A 84 15.08 0.25 15.33
N GLY A 85 14.81 1.55 15.41
CA GLY A 85 15.43 2.45 16.40
C GLY A 85 16.76 3.08 15.98
N SER A 86 17.37 2.64 14.88
CA SER A 86 18.65 3.17 14.39
C SER A 86 18.54 4.30 13.35
N PHE A 87 17.32 4.77 13.04
CA PHE A 87 17.08 5.75 11.98
C PHE A 87 15.85 6.64 12.24
N ASP A 88 15.81 7.80 11.57
CA ASP A 88 14.63 8.66 11.54
C ASP A 88 13.48 7.99 10.76
N LEU A 89 12.36 7.76 11.44
CA LEU A 89 11.15 7.15 10.87
C LEU A 89 10.57 7.96 9.70
N ARG A 90 10.77 9.28 9.68
CA ARG A 90 10.37 10.12 8.54
C ARG A 90 11.17 9.79 7.30
N ASP A 91 12.48 9.59 7.43
CA ASP A 91 13.34 9.22 6.32
C ASP A 91 13.13 7.78 5.86
N LEU A 92 12.76 6.88 6.78
CA LEU A 92 12.30 5.54 6.39
C LEU A 92 11.04 5.62 5.54
N ARG A 93 10.01 6.32 6.03
CA ARG A 93 8.71 6.40 5.35
C ARG A 93 8.80 7.04 3.97
N ARG A 94 9.76 7.95 3.73
CA ARG A 94 10.05 8.47 2.38
C ARG A 94 10.62 7.43 1.41
N LYS A 95 11.09 6.29 1.90
CA LYS A 95 11.64 5.19 1.09
C LYS A 95 10.68 4.01 0.96
N ILE A 96 9.52 4.06 1.63
CA ILE A 96 8.49 3.02 1.60
C ILE A 96 7.23 3.60 0.96
N GLY A 97 6.75 2.96 -0.08
CA GLY A 97 5.48 3.31 -0.71
C GLY A 97 4.37 2.55 0.01
N PHE A 98 3.54 3.23 0.78
CA PHE A 98 2.41 2.61 1.46
C PHE A 98 1.11 2.93 0.72
N VAL A 99 0.35 1.89 0.38
CA VAL A 99 -0.98 1.99 -0.23
C VAL A 99 -1.94 1.29 0.72
N SER A 100 -2.95 2.02 1.16
CA SER A 100 -4.00 1.52 2.04
C SER A 100 -5.25 2.39 1.89
N SER A 101 -6.42 1.78 2.01
CA SER A 101 -7.71 2.49 2.02
C SER A 101 -7.74 3.63 3.04
N TYR A 102 -7.15 3.43 4.23
CA TYR A 102 -7.07 4.45 5.28
C TYR A 102 -6.36 5.75 4.84
N ILE A 103 -5.39 5.67 3.92
CA ILE A 103 -4.72 6.86 3.40
C ILE A 103 -5.70 7.70 2.58
N SER A 104 -6.57 7.05 1.81
CA SER A 104 -7.58 7.72 1.00
C SER A 104 -8.54 8.53 1.86
N ASP A 105 -8.91 8.04 3.04
CA ASP A 105 -9.87 8.70 3.94
C ASP A 105 -9.29 9.97 4.58
N TRP A 106 -7.96 10.08 4.66
CA TRP A 106 -7.29 11.23 5.25
C TRP A 106 -7.03 12.35 4.22
N ILE A 107 -7.19 12.04 2.93
CA ILE A 107 -7.02 13.01 1.86
C ILE A 107 -8.34 13.78 1.72
N PRO A 108 -8.32 15.12 1.85
CA PRO A 108 -9.51 15.93 1.67
C PRO A 108 -10.08 15.79 0.27
N GLU A 109 -11.41 15.83 0.17
CA GLU A 109 -12.12 15.65 -1.08
C GLU A 109 -11.84 16.75 -2.09
N GLU A 110 -11.53 17.95 -1.63
CA GLU A 110 -11.23 19.13 -2.44
C GLU A 110 -9.80 19.16 -3.01
N GLU A 111 -8.91 18.29 -2.52
CA GLU A 111 -7.52 18.25 -2.95
C GLU A 111 -7.42 17.86 -4.44
N LYS A 112 -6.58 18.54 -5.22
CA LYS A 112 -6.39 18.17 -6.63
C LYS A 112 -5.62 16.87 -6.73
N VAL A 113 -6.02 16.02 -7.68
CA VAL A 113 -5.37 14.72 -7.91
C VAL A 113 -3.87 14.84 -8.16
N ILE A 114 -3.43 15.84 -8.91
CA ILE A 114 -2.00 16.09 -9.12
C ILE A 114 -1.26 16.36 -7.82
N ASP A 115 -1.84 17.19 -6.94
CA ASP A 115 -1.26 17.57 -5.66
C ASP A 115 -1.25 16.40 -4.68
N VAL A 116 -2.30 15.56 -4.70
CA VAL A 116 -2.34 14.28 -3.99
C VAL A 116 -1.16 13.41 -4.38
N VAL A 117 -0.88 13.21 -5.67
CA VAL A 117 0.24 12.38 -6.11
C VAL A 117 1.57 12.98 -5.69
N VAL A 118 1.77 14.28 -5.90
CA VAL A 118 3.01 14.97 -5.55
C VAL A 118 3.28 14.94 -4.03
N SER A 119 2.24 15.02 -3.18
CA SER A 119 2.38 14.90 -1.72
C SER A 119 3.09 13.62 -1.26
N GLY A 120 2.98 12.54 -2.06
CA GLY A 120 3.66 11.27 -1.81
C GLY A 120 5.18 11.39 -1.75
N ARG A 121 5.77 12.32 -2.52
CA ARG A 121 7.22 12.61 -2.49
C ARG A 121 7.73 12.98 -1.11
N TYR A 122 6.90 13.69 -0.35
CA TYR A 122 7.24 14.31 0.93
C TYR A 122 6.76 13.51 2.14
N ALA A 123 6.09 12.38 1.91
CA ALA A 123 5.38 11.61 2.94
C ALA A 123 4.40 12.50 3.75
N SER A 124 3.72 13.44 3.07
CA SER A 124 2.73 14.35 3.66
C SER A 124 1.34 14.13 3.06
N ILE A 125 0.29 14.50 3.81
CA ILE A 125 -1.11 14.41 3.34
C ILE A 125 -1.43 15.59 2.42
N LYS A 126 -1.02 16.80 2.81
CA LYS A 126 -1.14 18.03 2.02
C LYS A 126 0.23 18.57 1.62
N LEU A 127 0.24 19.34 0.53
CA LEU A 127 1.38 20.17 0.15
C LEU A 127 1.28 21.53 0.86
N TRP A 128 2.38 21.98 1.46
CA TRP A 128 2.47 23.29 2.13
C TRP A 128 3.15 24.35 1.26
N LYS A 129 3.72 23.94 0.11
CA LYS A 129 4.45 24.78 -0.83
C LYS A 129 4.17 24.29 -2.25
N ASN A 130 4.32 25.17 -3.23
CA ASN A 130 4.23 24.79 -4.63
C ASN A 130 5.35 23.80 -4.97
N PRO A 131 5.02 22.64 -5.53
CA PRO A 131 6.03 21.68 -5.91
C PRO A 131 6.82 22.14 -7.13
N PRO A 132 8.09 21.72 -7.26
CA PRO A 132 8.88 21.98 -8.45
C PRO A 132 8.23 21.43 -9.74
N PRO A 133 8.38 22.09 -10.91
CA PRO A 133 7.78 21.63 -12.17
C PRO A 133 8.13 20.20 -12.57
N GLU A 134 9.35 19.74 -12.24
CA GLU A 134 9.81 18.38 -12.51
C GLU A 134 9.05 17.32 -11.70
N GLU A 135 8.61 17.66 -10.49
CA GLU A 135 7.82 16.77 -9.64
C GLU A 135 6.39 16.69 -10.15
N VAL A 136 5.81 17.82 -10.56
CA VAL A 136 4.50 17.85 -11.23
C VAL A 136 4.56 16.98 -12.49
N ALA A 137 5.54 17.19 -13.38
CA ALA A 137 5.69 16.40 -14.59
C ALA A 137 5.88 14.89 -14.32
N PHE A 138 6.59 14.53 -13.24
CA PHE A 138 6.72 13.13 -12.83
C PHE A 138 5.39 12.56 -12.32
N ALA A 139 4.66 13.30 -11.50
CA ALA A 139 3.33 12.92 -11.04
C ALA A 139 2.34 12.75 -12.21
N SER A 140 2.35 13.63 -13.21
CA SER A 140 1.54 13.49 -14.42
C SER A 140 1.85 12.18 -15.18
N ARG A 141 3.14 11.78 -15.27
CA ARG A 141 3.54 10.49 -15.86
C ARG A 141 3.03 9.31 -15.06
N LEU A 142 3.09 9.36 -13.72
CA LEU A 142 2.56 8.32 -12.86
C LEU A 142 1.05 8.18 -13.00
N LEU A 143 0.31 9.30 -13.04
CA LEU A 143 -1.13 9.32 -13.27
C LEU A 143 -1.50 8.68 -14.61
N ARG A 144 -0.77 9.00 -15.69
CA ARG A 144 -0.97 8.32 -16.98
C ARG A 144 -0.71 6.82 -16.90
N ARG A 145 0.38 6.41 -16.23
CA ARG A 145 0.76 5.00 -16.08
C ARG A 145 -0.30 4.18 -15.33
N VAL A 146 -0.98 4.78 -14.35
CA VAL A 146 -2.09 4.14 -13.61
C VAL A 146 -3.46 4.39 -14.25
N GLY A 147 -3.54 4.94 -15.47
CA GLY A 147 -4.81 5.17 -16.17
C GLY A 147 -5.67 6.32 -15.63
N CYS A 148 -5.11 7.20 -14.79
CA CYS A 148 -5.79 8.34 -14.19
C CYS A 148 -5.35 9.71 -14.76
N GLY A 149 -4.63 9.73 -15.90
CA GLY A 149 -4.10 10.97 -16.48
C GLY A 149 -5.16 12.04 -16.77
N ARG A 150 -6.38 11.66 -17.17
CA ARG A 150 -7.50 12.59 -17.42
C ARG A 150 -7.99 13.32 -16.17
N TYR A 151 -7.63 12.84 -14.98
CA TYR A 151 -8.10 13.36 -13.71
C TYR A 151 -7.13 14.30 -13.04
N GLU A 152 -6.00 14.63 -13.67
CA GLU A 152 -4.93 15.43 -13.08
C GLU A 152 -5.44 16.75 -12.44
N GLY A 153 -6.36 17.45 -13.12
CA GLY A 153 -6.97 18.69 -12.64
C GLY A 153 -8.28 18.52 -11.85
N ALA A 154 -8.74 17.28 -11.64
CA ALA A 154 -9.96 17.02 -10.88
C ALA A 154 -9.69 17.04 -9.36
N ASN A 155 -10.76 17.22 -8.60
CA ASN A 155 -10.73 17.04 -7.14
C ASN A 155 -10.79 15.56 -6.81
N PHE A 156 -10.01 15.12 -5.82
CA PHE A 156 -9.89 13.73 -5.39
C PHE A 156 -11.24 13.11 -5.01
N GLY A 157 -12.11 13.89 -4.38
CA GLY A 157 -13.46 13.46 -3.98
C GLY A 157 -14.36 13.04 -5.15
N LYS A 158 -14.10 13.53 -6.37
CA LYS A 158 -14.90 13.21 -7.56
C LYS A 158 -14.54 11.86 -8.20
N LEU A 159 -13.47 11.22 -7.74
CA LEU A 159 -13.03 9.93 -8.25
C LEU A 159 -13.88 8.80 -7.67
N SER A 160 -14.16 7.79 -8.50
CA SER A 160 -14.65 6.50 -8.01
C SER A 160 -13.63 5.84 -7.06
N GLN A 161 -14.06 4.88 -6.25
CA GLN A 161 -13.17 4.18 -5.32
C GLN A 161 -11.95 3.56 -6.02
N GLY A 162 -12.15 2.86 -7.15
CA GLY A 162 -11.06 2.28 -7.92
C GLY A 162 -10.11 3.33 -8.52
N GLU A 163 -10.60 4.52 -8.85
CA GLU A 163 -9.75 5.63 -9.32
C GLU A 163 -8.97 6.27 -8.18
N ARG A 164 -9.60 6.49 -7.01
CA ARG A 164 -8.91 6.92 -5.80
C ARG A 164 -7.77 5.97 -5.48
N GLN A 165 -8.03 4.67 -5.52
CA GLN A 165 -7.04 3.62 -5.28
C GLN A 165 -5.84 3.71 -6.24
N ARG A 166 -6.09 3.87 -7.55
CA ARG A 166 -5.01 4.05 -8.54
C ARG A 166 -4.22 5.34 -8.32
N VAL A 167 -4.87 6.41 -7.89
CA VAL A 167 -4.20 7.66 -7.49
C VAL A 167 -3.33 7.45 -6.24
N ILE A 168 -3.77 6.68 -5.24
CA ILE A 168 -2.94 6.34 -4.07
C ILE A 168 -1.72 5.50 -4.47
N ILE A 169 -1.86 4.59 -5.44
CA ILE A 169 -0.72 3.84 -6.00
C ILE A 169 0.27 4.80 -6.68
N ALA A 170 -0.21 5.73 -7.52
CA ALA A 170 0.64 6.75 -8.12
C ALA A 170 1.34 7.63 -7.05
N ARG A 171 0.63 8.02 -6.01
CA ARG A 171 1.17 8.76 -4.86
C ARG A 171 2.27 7.98 -4.16
N ALA A 172 2.09 6.68 -3.90
CA ALA A 172 3.12 5.84 -3.29
C ALA A 172 4.37 5.71 -4.17
N LEU A 173 4.20 5.63 -5.49
CA LEU A 173 5.29 5.59 -6.47
C LEU A 173 6.06 6.90 -6.58
N MET A 174 5.44 8.03 -6.24
CA MET A 174 6.06 9.36 -6.29
C MET A 174 7.35 9.44 -5.46
N ALA A 175 7.41 8.70 -4.34
CA ALA A 175 8.57 8.63 -3.46
C ALA A 175 9.76 7.84 -4.03
N ARG A 176 9.60 7.17 -5.19
CA ARG A 176 10.55 6.17 -5.73
C ARG A 176 10.96 5.16 -4.66
N PRO A 177 9.98 4.45 -4.06
CA PRO A 177 10.24 3.64 -2.89
C PRO A 177 11.09 2.42 -3.22
N ARG A 178 11.89 1.99 -2.24
CA ARG A 178 12.64 0.72 -2.30
C ARG A 178 11.81 -0.48 -1.84
N LEU A 179 10.76 -0.22 -1.07
CA LEU A 179 9.80 -1.21 -0.59
C LEU A 179 8.38 -0.67 -0.81
N MET A 180 7.50 -1.49 -1.36
CA MET A 180 6.08 -1.16 -1.49
C MET A 180 5.27 -2.07 -0.57
N ALA A 181 4.46 -1.46 0.29
CA ALA A 181 3.56 -2.15 1.20
C ALA A 181 2.12 -1.84 0.76
N LEU A 182 1.36 -2.88 0.44
CA LEU A 182 0.00 -2.77 -0.09
C LEU A 182 -0.97 -3.42 0.90
N ASP A 183 -1.85 -2.63 1.49
CA ASP A 183 -2.94 -3.12 2.34
C ASP A 183 -4.26 -3.02 1.57
N GLU A 184 -4.87 -4.17 1.30
CA GLU A 184 -6.10 -4.33 0.49
C GLU A 184 -6.12 -3.50 -0.81
N PRO A 185 -5.06 -3.57 -1.65
CA PRO A 185 -4.91 -2.65 -2.77
C PRO A 185 -5.97 -2.84 -3.86
N CYS A 186 -6.67 -3.97 -3.86
CA CYS A 186 -7.70 -4.31 -4.84
C CYS A 186 -9.13 -4.01 -4.35
N ALA A 187 -9.30 -3.50 -3.12
CA ALA A 187 -10.62 -3.12 -2.62
C ALA A 187 -11.24 -2.04 -3.53
N GLY A 188 -12.35 -2.37 -4.20
CA GLY A 188 -13.01 -1.49 -5.17
C GLY A 188 -12.39 -1.45 -6.57
N LEU A 189 -11.40 -2.32 -6.87
CA LEU A 189 -10.89 -2.58 -8.22
C LEU A 189 -11.51 -3.83 -8.86
N ASP A 190 -12.48 -4.47 -8.20
CA ASP A 190 -13.08 -5.70 -8.70
C ASP A 190 -13.75 -5.50 -10.07
N PRO A 191 -13.48 -6.40 -11.04
CA PRO A 191 -14.24 -6.48 -12.27
C PRO A 191 -15.54 -7.26 -11.99
N GLN A 192 -16.46 -6.69 -11.19
CA GLN A 192 -17.85 -7.19 -11.22
C GLN A 192 -18.49 -6.76 -12.55
N GLY A 193 -18.20 -7.52 -13.59
CA GLY A 193 -18.61 -7.25 -14.95
C GLY A 193 -18.04 -8.26 -15.93
N ARG A 194 -18.13 -9.56 -15.61
CA ARG A 194 -18.04 -10.70 -16.55
C ARG A 194 -18.21 -12.02 -15.78
N GLU A 195 -19.43 -12.33 -15.39
CA GLU A 195 -19.88 -13.72 -15.23
C GLU A 195 -21.43 -13.74 -15.27
N GLY A 196 -21.96 -14.09 -16.45
CA GLY A 196 -23.21 -14.83 -16.59
C GLY A 196 -24.53 -14.20 -16.16
N ASP A 197 -24.95 -13.06 -16.74
CA ASP A 197 -26.38 -12.76 -16.85
C ASP A 197 -27.00 -13.59 -18.00
N GLY A 198 -27.02 -14.91 -17.78
CA GLY A 198 -27.68 -15.89 -18.63
C GLY A 198 -29.14 -16.05 -18.21
N LYS A 199 -30.01 -15.24 -18.83
CA LYS A 199 -31.46 -15.44 -19.03
C LYS A 199 -32.18 -16.49 -18.17
N GLY A 200 -33.13 -16.00 -17.36
CA GLY A 200 -34.26 -16.79 -16.87
C GLY A 200 -35.40 -15.86 -16.42
N LYS A 201 -36.14 -15.29 -17.37
CA LYS A 201 -37.44 -14.65 -17.09
C LYS A 201 -38.43 -15.77 -16.74
N ASP A 202 -38.78 -15.90 -15.48
CA ASP A 202 -40.09 -16.41 -15.09
C ASP A 202 -40.86 -15.27 -14.42
N ARG A 203 -41.92 -14.81 -15.10
CA ARG A 203 -43.00 -14.03 -14.49
C ARG A 203 -44.26 -14.89 -14.60
N PRO A 204 -44.98 -15.19 -13.51
CA PRO A 204 -46.36 -15.60 -13.62
C PRO A 204 -47.21 -14.36 -13.96
N GLY A 205 -48.09 -14.49 -14.96
CA GLY A 205 -49.06 -13.45 -15.35
C GLY A 205 -50.19 -13.33 -14.34
N PRO A 206 -50.91 -12.19 -14.28
CA PRO A 206 -52.02 -12.00 -13.38
C PRO A 206 -53.32 -12.59 -13.96
N GLU A 207 -54.18 -13.08 -13.06
CA GLU A 207 -55.62 -13.30 -13.30
C GLU A 207 -56.36 -11.98 -13.52
#